data_AF-A0AAE7ASM6-F1
#
_entry.id   AF-A0AAE7ASM6-F1
#
_cell.length_a   1.000
_cell.length_b   1.000
_cell.length_c   1.000
_cell.angle_alpha   90.00
_cell.angle_beta   90.00
_cell.angle_gamma   90.00
#
_symmetry.space_group_name_H-M   'P 1'
#
loop_
_entity.id
_entity.type
_entity.pdbx_description
1 polymer ?
#
loop_
_entity_poly.entity_id
_entity_poly.type
_entity_poly.pdbx_seq_one_letter_code
_entity_poly.pdbx_strand_id
1 'polypeptide(L)'
;MKTYQKLLGVSCLVLYLVGCGSGGGESPVEMSVNSKGEFSISSKVDSVTIQGVKLNRGNCAVNFVPVREALQMGVLSQVTPISIQDFKDMASVYKELDIKERLANMENKISQLEQKGVMMEPQTLKFGEKREGISQGCDIIEAEIQTNKGAWTFNFKR
;
A
#
# COMPACT_ATOMS: atom_id res chain seq x y z
N MET A 1 38.90 19.34 17.51
CA MET A 1 39.10 17.99 16.90
C MET A 1 37.91 17.13 17.32
N LYS A 2 37.41 16.28 16.43
CA LYS A 2 36.01 15.84 16.29
C LYS A 2 35.46 15.01 17.47
N THR A 3 34.25 15.35 17.94
CA THR A 3 33.42 14.48 18.78
C THR A 3 32.54 13.63 17.85
N TYR A 4 32.84 12.34 17.75
CA TYR A 4 32.02 11.39 17.00
C TYR A 4 30.92 10.85 17.92
N GLN A 5 29.71 11.36 17.74
CA GLN A 5 28.50 10.81 18.35
C GLN A 5 28.10 9.55 17.56
N LYS A 6 28.27 8.38 18.19
CA LYS A 6 27.84 7.09 17.62
C LYS A 6 26.32 7.11 17.45
N LEU A 7 25.86 7.15 16.20
CA LEU A 7 24.46 6.92 15.86
C LEU A 7 24.11 5.47 16.23
N LEU A 8 23.17 5.31 17.16
CA LEU A 8 22.49 4.04 17.41
C LEU A 8 21.61 3.76 16.19
N GLY A 9 22.14 2.98 15.25
CA GLY A 9 21.35 2.41 14.16
C GLY A 9 20.38 1.38 14.74
N VAL A 10 19.10 1.75 14.85
CA VAL A 10 18.02 0.79 15.07
C VAL A 10 17.97 -0.08 13.83
N SER A 11 18.52 -1.29 13.91
CA SER A 11 18.40 -2.28 12.83
C SER A 11 16.93 -2.71 12.75
N CYS A 12 16.23 -2.17 11.77
CA CYS A 12 14.90 -2.64 11.40
C CYS A 12 15.06 -4.08 10.89
N LEU A 13 14.56 -5.05 11.67
CA LEU A 13 14.60 -6.46 11.32
C LEU A 13 13.62 -6.68 10.15
N VAL A 14 14.14 -6.67 8.91
CA VAL A 14 13.35 -6.96 7.71
C VAL A 14 13.18 -8.47 7.60
N LEU A 15 11.97 -8.97 7.85
CA LEU A 15 11.62 -10.39 7.72
C LEU A 15 11.21 -10.68 6.27
N TYR A 16 12.00 -11.47 5.55
CA TYR A 16 11.69 -11.97 4.20
C TYR A 16 10.98 -13.33 4.31
N LEU A 17 9.77 -13.49 3.76
CA LEU A 17 9.05 -14.77 3.79
C LEU A 17 8.34 -15.13 2.48
N VAL A 18 8.23 -16.44 2.28
CA VAL A 18 7.58 -17.14 1.15
C VAL A 18 6.06 -17.06 1.26
N GLY A 19 5.41 -16.42 0.29
CA GLY A 19 3.95 -16.43 0.16
C GLY A 19 3.45 -17.78 -0.36
N CYS A 20 2.44 -18.35 0.29
CA CYS A 20 1.68 -19.48 -0.23
C CYS A 20 0.51 -18.90 -1.04
N GLY A 21 0.44 -19.18 -2.34
CA GLY A 21 -0.55 -18.58 -3.23
C GLY A 21 -0.96 -19.50 -4.37
N SER A 22 -2.14 -19.25 -4.91
CA SER A 22 -2.82 -20.09 -5.92
C SER A 22 -2.16 -20.05 -7.31
N GLY A 23 -1.08 -19.28 -7.48
CA GLY A 23 -0.40 -19.04 -8.76
C GLY A 23 0.64 -20.10 -9.18
N GLY A 24 0.68 -21.26 -8.52
CA GLY A 24 1.51 -22.40 -8.95
C GLY A 24 3.03 -22.19 -8.91
N GLY A 25 3.53 -21.18 -8.18
CA GLY A 25 4.95 -20.83 -8.11
C GLY A 25 5.26 -19.79 -7.04
N GLU A 26 6.51 -19.32 -6.99
CA GLU A 26 6.92 -18.24 -6.08
C GLU A 26 6.10 -16.97 -6.32
N SER A 27 5.81 -16.24 -5.24
CA SER A 27 5.17 -14.93 -5.33
C SER A 27 5.95 -13.98 -6.25
N PRO A 28 5.31 -13.24 -7.17
CA PRO A 28 5.96 -12.21 -7.99
C PRO A 28 6.30 -10.95 -7.20
N VAL A 29 5.82 -10.85 -5.96
CA VAL A 29 6.07 -9.75 -5.03
C VAL A 29 6.63 -10.27 -3.72
N GLU A 30 7.35 -9.42 -3.02
CA GLU A 30 7.70 -9.60 -1.61
C GLU A 30 7.02 -8.51 -0.78
N MET A 31 6.81 -8.78 0.51
CA MET A 31 6.21 -7.82 1.41
C MET A 31 6.98 -7.76 2.72
N SER A 32 7.24 -6.55 3.20
CA SER A 32 7.84 -6.28 4.51
C SER A 32 6.85 -5.53 5.39
N VAL A 33 6.84 -5.80 6.70
CA VAL A 33 6.03 -5.06 7.69
C VAL A 33 6.88 -4.70 8.89
N ASN A 34 6.52 -3.65 9.62
CA ASN A 34 7.14 -3.31 10.90
C ASN A 34 6.13 -3.21 12.06
N SER A 35 6.63 -3.02 13.28
CA SER A 35 5.82 -2.92 14.50
C SER A 35 4.98 -1.64 14.61
N LYS A 36 5.11 -0.70 13.67
CA LYS A 36 4.32 0.53 13.61
C LYS A 36 3.14 0.43 12.61
N GLY A 37 2.98 -0.72 11.96
CA GLY A 37 1.97 -0.91 10.92
C GLY A 37 2.38 -0.33 9.56
N GLU A 38 3.65 0.02 9.36
CA GLU A 38 4.15 0.37 8.03
C GLU A 38 4.45 -0.92 7.25
N PHE A 39 4.14 -0.90 5.96
CA PHE A 39 4.42 -2.01 5.06
C PHE A 39 5.02 -1.53 3.74
N SER A 40 5.75 -2.41 3.08
CA SER A 40 6.21 -2.20 1.70
C SER A 40 5.99 -3.45 0.87
N ILE A 41 5.66 -3.27 -0.41
CA ILE A 41 5.48 -4.34 -1.38
C ILE A 41 6.44 -4.04 -2.55
N SER A 42 7.40 -4.94 -2.79
CA SER A 42 8.36 -4.84 -3.90
C SER A 42 8.10 -5.89 -4.96
N SER A 43 8.34 -5.55 -6.22
CA SER A 43 8.30 -6.53 -7.31
C SER A 43 9.60 -7.35 -7.37
N LYS A 44 9.46 -8.68 -7.45
CA LYS A 44 10.54 -9.63 -7.74
C LYS A 44 10.63 -10.01 -9.22
N VAL A 45 9.77 -9.45 -10.07
CA VAL A 45 9.68 -9.77 -11.51
C VAL A 45 9.67 -8.49 -12.33
N ASP A 46 9.95 -8.59 -13.63
CA ASP A 46 10.03 -7.42 -14.54
C ASP A 46 8.77 -6.55 -14.54
N SER A 47 7.60 -7.17 -14.35
CA SER A 47 6.34 -6.47 -14.24
C SER A 47 5.30 -7.29 -13.48
N VAL A 48 4.64 -6.64 -12.53
CA VAL A 48 3.46 -7.16 -11.82
C VAL A 48 2.53 -6.00 -11.49
N THR A 49 1.23 -6.21 -11.63
CA THR A 49 0.21 -5.22 -11.29
C THR A 49 -0.48 -5.64 -10.01
N ILE A 50 -0.34 -4.85 -8.95
CA ILE A 50 -1.06 -5.01 -7.69
C ILE A 50 -2.46 -4.45 -7.86
N GLN A 51 -3.48 -5.26 -7.56
CA GLN A 51 -4.90 -4.93 -7.72
C GLN A 51 -5.64 -4.90 -6.38
N GLY A 52 -5.03 -5.44 -5.32
CA GLY A 52 -5.60 -5.38 -3.99
C GLY A 52 -4.61 -5.80 -2.92
N VAL A 53 -4.77 -5.18 -1.75
CA VAL A 53 -4.08 -5.56 -0.52
C VAL A 53 -5.13 -5.66 0.58
N LYS A 54 -5.13 -6.79 1.29
CA LYS A 54 -6.00 -7.03 2.43
C LYS A 54 -5.14 -7.45 3.62
N LEU A 55 -5.09 -6.60 4.64
CA LEU A 55 -4.33 -6.84 5.86
C LEU A 55 -5.23 -7.46 6.92
N ASN A 56 -4.72 -8.48 7.62
CA ASN A 56 -5.42 -9.18 8.72
C ASN A 56 -6.87 -9.55 8.36
N ARG A 57 -7.09 -10.16 7.19
CA ARG A 57 -8.42 -10.55 6.67
C ARG A 57 -9.41 -9.39 6.51
N GLY A 58 -8.91 -8.17 6.36
CA GLY A 58 -9.71 -6.97 6.22
C GLY A 58 -9.94 -6.21 7.52
N ASN A 59 -9.39 -6.67 8.64
CA ASN A 59 -9.51 -5.96 9.92
C ASN A 59 -8.57 -4.74 10.02
N CYS A 60 -7.67 -4.56 9.07
CA CYS A 60 -6.70 -3.48 9.09
C CYS A 60 -6.81 -2.60 7.85
N ALA A 61 -6.83 -1.29 8.09
CA ALA A 61 -6.86 -0.27 7.04
C ALA A 61 -5.61 -0.35 6.17
N VAL A 62 -5.76 -0.03 4.88
CA VAL A 62 -4.65 -0.01 3.93
C VAL A 62 -4.59 1.37 3.34
N ASN A 63 -3.65 2.20 3.79
CA ASN A 63 -3.41 3.51 3.22
C ASN A 63 -2.07 3.51 2.51
N PHE A 64 -2.02 3.85 1.22
CA PHE A 64 -0.73 3.94 0.54
C PHE A 64 -0.09 5.28 0.77
N VAL A 65 1.23 5.30 0.91
CA VAL A 65 1.98 6.55 0.87
C VAL A 65 1.91 7.07 -0.57
N PRO A 66 1.38 8.28 -0.81
CA PRO A 66 1.28 8.82 -2.15
C PRO A 66 2.68 8.92 -2.76
N VAL A 67 2.83 8.40 -3.97
CA VAL A 67 4.06 8.61 -4.74
C VAL A 67 4.08 10.08 -5.12
N ARG A 68 5.03 10.84 -4.58
CA ARG A 68 5.31 12.21 -5.02
C ARG A 68 5.95 12.12 -6.41
N GLU A 69 5.13 11.98 -7.45
CA GLU A 69 5.58 12.13 -8.83
C GLU A 69 6.05 13.58 -8.98
N ALA A 70 7.37 13.77 -8.91
CA ALA A 70 8.10 15.03 -9.10
C ALA A 70 7.53 16.26 -8.34
N LEU A 71 8.21 16.65 -7.26
CA LEU A 71 8.27 18.04 -6.81
C LEU A 71 8.87 18.91 -7.95
N GLN A 72 8.06 19.27 -8.93
CA GLN A 72 8.27 20.43 -9.77
C GLN A 72 7.13 21.40 -9.50
N MET A 73 7.49 22.49 -8.82
CA MET A 73 6.71 23.69 -8.57
C MET A 73 5.48 23.57 -7.66
N GLY A 74 5.69 23.75 -6.35
CA GLY A 74 4.91 24.70 -5.54
C GLY A 74 3.39 24.52 -5.35
N VAL A 75 2.77 23.47 -5.87
CA VAL A 75 1.32 23.26 -5.74
C VAL A 75 1.06 22.21 -4.65
N LEU A 76 0.18 22.55 -3.70
CA LEU A 76 -0.40 21.66 -2.67
C LEU A 76 -1.30 20.53 -3.25
N SER A 77 -1.05 20.07 -4.46
CA SER A 77 -1.88 19.11 -5.19
C SER A 77 -0.93 18.26 -6.02
N GLN A 78 -0.72 16.98 -5.72
CA GLN A 78 -1.69 15.93 -5.93
C GLN A 78 -1.41 14.76 -4.98
N VAL A 79 -2.12 14.67 -3.86
CA VAL A 79 -2.22 13.41 -3.13
C VAL A 79 -3.22 12.57 -3.93
N THR A 80 -2.72 11.63 -4.74
CA THR A 80 -3.58 10.68 -5.45
C THR A 80 -3.90 9.52 -4.52
N PRO A 81 -5.16 9.37 -4.08
CA PRO A 81 -5.59 8.19 -3.32
C PRO A 81 -5.40 6.95 -4.18
N ILE A 82 -5.00 5.84 -3.56
CA ILE A 82 -4.72 4.60 -4.28
C ILE A 82 -5.68 3.50 -3.81
N SER A 83 -5.82 3.30 -2.49
CA SER A 83 -6.75 2.31 -1.96
C SER A 83 -8.16 2.88 -1.79
N ILE A 84 -9.16 1.99 -1.73
CA ILE A 84 -10.54 2.38 -1.35
C ILE A 84 -10.55 3.16 -0.03
N GLN A 85 -9.65 2.83 0.91
CA GLN A 85 -9.57 3.56 2.18
C GLN A 85 -9.04 4.99 1.96
N ASP A 86 -7.99 5.18 1.15
CA ASP A 86 -7.51 6.52 0.79
C ASP A 86 -8.63 7.35 0.13
N PHE A 87 -9.44 6.71 -0.72
CA PHE A 87 -10.61 7.36 -1.32
C PHE A 87 -11.66 7.75 -0.26
N LYS A 88 -11.98 6.87 0.69
CA LYS A 88 -12.93 7.14 1.77
C LYS A 88 -12.45 8.26 2.70
N ASP A 89 -11.17 8.24 3.07
CA ASP A 89 -10.55 9.23 3.96
C ASP A 89 -10.53 10.61 3.31
N MET A 90 -10.26 10.71 2.01
CA MET A 90 -10.30 12.01 1.34
C MET A 90 -11.74 12.47 1.02
N ALA A 91 -12.67 11.53 0.79
CA ALA A 91 -14.08 11.85 0.63
C ALA A 91 -14.68 12.46 1.92
N SER A 92 -14.30 11.97 3.11
CA SER A 92 -14.75 12.55 4.38
C SER A 92 -14.26 13.99 4.55
N VAL A 93 -13.00 14.28 4.19
CA VAL A 93 -12.46 15.65 4.18
C VAL A 93 -13.26 16.56 3.24
N TYR A 94 -13.57 16.12 2.02
CA TYR A 94 -14.37 16.92 1.08
C TYR A 94 -15.80 17.12 1.54
N LYS A 95 -16.39 16.15 2.24
CA LYS A 95 -17.70 16.28 2.86
C LYS A 95 -17.71 17.34 3.95
N GLU A 96 -16.68 17.38 4.80
CA GLU A 96 -16.54 18.41 5.84
C GLU A 96 -16.32 19.82 5.26
N LEU A 97 -15.64 19.91 4.11
CA LEU A 97 -15.40 21.17 3.40
C LEU A 97 -16.53 21.59 2.43
N ASP A 98 -17.64 20.84 2.38
CA ASP A 98 -18.76 21.02 1.44
C ASP A 98 -18.35 21.07 -0.06
N ILE A 99 -17.32 20.31 -0.44
CA ILE A 99 -16.84 20.22 -1.83
C ILE A 99 -17.57 19.09 -2.57
N LYS A 100 -18.77 19.39 -3.07
CA LYS A 100 -19.71 18.41 -3.65
C LYS A 100 -19.19 17.70 -4.91
N GLU A 101 -18.58 18.45 -5.84
CA GLU A 101 -18.11 17.88 -7.11
C GLU A 101 -17.02 16.81 -6.90
N ARG A 102 -16.04 17.11 -6.04
CA ARG A 102 -14.97 16.16 -5.73
C ARG A 102 -15.48 14.97 -4.94
N LEU A 103 -16.41 15.16 -4.01
CA LEU A 103 -17.03 14.07 -3.28
C LEU A 103 -17.73 13.08 -4.23
N ALA A 104 -18.55 13.57 -5.16
CA ALA A 104 -19.22 12.73 -6.14
C ALA A 104 -18.23 11.96 -7.04
N ASN A 105 -17.14 12.60 -7.46
CA ASN A 105 -16.08 11.94 -8.24
C ASN A 105 -15.40 10.81 -7.46
N MET A 106 -15.18 11.01 -6.16
CA MET A 106 -14.57 10.00 -5.28
C MET A 106 -15.50 8.82 -5.05
N GLU A 107 -16.79 9.07 -4.76
CA GLU A 107 -17.81 8.03 -4.60
C GLU A 107 -17.98 7.19 -5.88
N ASN A 108 -18.00 7.83 -7.05
CA ASN A 108 -18.04 7.14 -8.34
C ASN A 108 -16.80 6.26 -8.55
N LYS A 109 -15.60 6.76 -8.22
CA LYS A 109 -14.35 5.98 -8.34
C LYS A 109 -14.35 4.77 -7.40
N ILE A 110 -14.80 4.93 -6.15
CA ILE A 110 -14.96 3.81 -5.20
C ILE A 110 -15.90 2.74 -5.78
N SER A 111 -17.07 3.16 -6.28
CA SER A 111 -18.04 2.23 -6.87
C SER A 111 -17.45 1.46 -8.07
N GLN A 112 -16.67 2.13 -8.93
CA GLN A 112 -15.98 1.47 -10.05
C GLN A 112 -14.95 0.43 -9.60
N LEU A 113 -14.22 0.68 -8.52
CA LEU A 113 -13.25 -0.29 -7.98
C LEU A 113 -13.98 -1.51 -7.41
N GLU A 114 -15.03 -1.28 -6.62
CA GLU A 114 -15.87 -2.35 -6.05
C GLU A 114 -16.52 -3.22 -7.14
N GLN A 115 -17.06 -2.60 -8.19
CA GLN A 115 -17.64 -3.32 -9.35
C GLN A 115 -16.61 -4.18 -10.09
N LYS A 116 -15.36 -3.71 -10.19
CA LYS A 116 -14.25 -4.45 -10.79
C LYS A 116 -13.69 -5.53 -9.87
N GLY A 117 -14.16 -5.61 -8.62
CA GLY A 117 -13.64 -6.53 -7.61
C GLY A 117 -12.21 -6.23 -7.19
N VAL A 118 -11.72 -5.00 -7.41
CA VAL A 118 -10.38 -4.56 -7.01
C VAL A 118 -10.47 -3.70 -5.74
N MET A 119 -9.46 -3.78 -4.89
CA MET A 119 -9.45 -3.06 -3.60
C MET A 119 -8.70 -1.72 -3.65
N MET A 120 -8.04 -1.46 -4.78
CA MET A 120 -7.24 -0.27 -5.02
C MET A 120 -7.16 0.00 -6.53
N GLU A 121 -6.77 1.22 -6.89
CA GLU A 121 -6.38 1.54 -8.25
C GLU A 121 -5.15 0.70 -8.64
N PRO A 122 -5.22 -0.11 -9.72
CA PRO A 122 -4.14 -1.04 -10.05
C PRO A 122 -2.79 -0.34 -10.23
N GLN A 123 -1.77 -0.80 -9.51
CA GLN A 123 -0.41 -0.25 -9.54
C GLN A 123 0.53 -1.25 -10.18
N THR A 124 1.13 -0.89 -11.32
CA THR A 124 2.15 -1.74 -11.96
C THR A 124 3.53 -1.38 -11.44
N LEU A 125 4.26 -2.38 -10.97
CA LEU A 125 5.63 -2.27 -10.48
C LEU A 125 6.57 -3.03 -11.40
N LYS A 126 7.70 -2.41 -11.73
CA LYS A 126 8.85 -3.04 -12.39
C LYS A 126 9.74 -3.73 -11.36
N PHE A 127 10.66 -4.58 -11.83
CA PHE A 127 11.61 -5.27 -10.96
C PHE A 127 12.33 -4.30 -10.01
N GLY A 128 12.28 -4.58 -8.71
CA GLY A 128 12.89 -3.76 -7.67
C GLY A 128 12.12 -2.48 -7.29
N GLU A 129 11.07 -2.10 -8.03
CA GLU A 129 10.19 -1.01 -7.59
C GLU A 129 9.34 -1.47 -6.40
N LYS A 130 9.05 -0.52 -5.51
CA LYS A 130 8.23 -0.75 -4.32
C LYS A 130 7.10 0.25 -4.16
N ARG A 131 6.06 -0.17 -3.46
CA ARG A 131 4.98 0.67 -2.94
C ARG A 131 4.92 0.53 -1.44
N GLU A 132 4.86 1.68 -0.77
CA GLU A 132 4.82 1.76 0.69
C GLU A 132 3.42 2.16 1.13
N GLY A 133 3.03 1.69 2.31
CA GLY A 133 1.76 2.03 2.91
C GLY A 133 1.82 1.90 4.42
N ILE A 134 0.75 2.35 5.05
CA ILE A 134 0.60 2.43 6.50
C ILE A 134 -0.78 1.87 6.84
N SER A 135 -0.82 1.08 7.91
CA SER A 135 -2.04 0.64 8.56
C SER A 135 -2.09 1.27 9.96
N GLN A 136 -2.86 2.34 10.12
CA GLN A 136 -2.86 3.11 11.36
C GLN A 136 -3.32 2.26 12.56
N GLY A 137 -2.43 2.09 13.55
CA GLY A 137 -2.76 1.38 14.79
C GLY A 137 -2.97 -0.13 14.64
N CYS A 138 -2.53 -0.73 13.53
CA CYS A 138 -2.65 -2.17 13.29
C CYS A 138 -1.31 -2.90 13.34
N ASP A 139 -1.27 -3.99 14.11
CA ASP A 139 -0.21 -4.98 14.04
C ASP A 139 -0.47 -5.95 12.88
N ILE A 140 0.29 -5.80 11.79
CA ILE A 140 0.13 -6.62 10.59
C ILE A 140 0.73 -8.02 10.84
N ILE A 141 -0.12 -9.04 10.86
CA ILE A 141 0.26 -10.45 11.05
C ILE A 141 0.01 -11.30 9.81
N GLU A 142 -0.87 -10.85 8.92
CA GLU A 142 -1.20 -11.52 7.67
C GLU A 142 -1.53 -10.48 6.59
N ALA A 143 -1.14 -10.76 5.35
CA ALA A 143 -1.52 -9.94 4.20
C ALA A 143 -1.85 -10.82 3.00
N GLU A 144 -2.99 -10.58 2.38
CA GLU A 144 -3.34 -11.13 1.07
C GLU A 144 -3.11 -10.04 0.01
N ILE A 145 -2.22 -10.32 -0.94
CA ILE A 145 -1.93 -9.44 -2.07
C ILE A 145 -2.51 -10.06 -3.34
N GLN A 146 -3.42 -9.34 -3.97
CA GLN A 146 -4.01 -9.70 -5.26
C GLN A 146 -3.26 -8.98 -6.37
N THR A 147 -2.87 -9.72 -7.41
CA THR A 147 -2.16 -9.21 -8.56
C THR A 147 -2.74 -9.77 -9.85
N ASN A 148 -2.33 -9.20 -10.99
CA ASN A 148 -2.64 -9.75 -12.31
C ASN A 148 -2.04 -11.15 -12.59
N LYS A 149 -1.19 -11.69 -11.71
CA LYS A 149 -0.59 -13.02 -11.83
C LYS A 149 -1.17 -14.04 -10.82
N GLY A 150 -2.10 -13.62 -9.98
CA GLY A 150 -2.68 -14.44 -8.92
C GLY A 150 -2.72 -13.71 -7.57
N ALA A 151 -3.12 -14.44 -6.53
CA ALA A 151 -3.15 -13.95 -5.16
C ALA A 151 -2.19 -14.76 -4.27
N TRP A 152 -1.51 -14.07 -3.37
CA TRP A 152 -0.59 -14.66 -2.40
C TRP A 152 -0.89 -14.17 -0.99
N THR A 153 -0.88 -15.10 -0.05
CA THR A 153 -1.01 -14.79 1.37
C THR A 153 0.36 -14.88 2.04
N PHE A 154 0.74 -13.79 2.70
CA PHE A 154 1.93 -13.65 3.51
C PHE A 154 1.54 -13.74 4.98
N ASN A 155 2.25 -14.57 5.73
CA ASN A 155 2.07 -14.68 7.17
C ASN A 155 3.33 -14.15 7.85
N PHE A 156 3.16 -13.14 8.70
CA PHE A 156 4.23 -12.53 9.48
C PHE A 156 4.16 -13.14 10.88
N LYS A 157 4.87 -14.26 11.08
CA LYS A 157 5.04 -14.82 12.43
C LYS A 157 5.76 -13.77 13.28
N ARG A 158 5.16 -13.40 14.40
CA ARG A 158 5.79 -12.54 15.40
C ARG A 158 6.58 -13.37 16.40
#